data_AF-A0A7C5TSD5-F1
#
_entry.id   AF-A0A7C5TSD5-F1
#
_cell.length_a   1.000
_cell.length_b   1.000
_cell.length_c   1.000
_cell.angle_alpha   90.00
_cell.angle_beta   90.00
_cell.angle_gamma   90.00
#
_symmetry.space_group_name_H-M   'P 1'
#
loop_
_entity.id
_entity.type
_entity.pdbx_description
1 polymer ?
#
loop_
_entity_poly.entity_id
_entity_poly.type
_entity_poly.pdbx_seq_one_letter_code
_entity_poly.pdbx_strand_id
1 'polypeptide(L)'
;MPGVGEAAAALIALALTVHMALLARAIHANLRQGAAWRRDLAARVEAVPLGEALAAAGVDVRRWLHVTSVNDLEGAVRACEACGGKAECEARLAAGRGALPGCPNAALLRP
;
A
#
# COMPACT_ATOMS: atom_id res chain seq x y z
N MET A 1 -33.12 -33.79 -32.97
CA MET A 1 -33.09 -33.76 -31.50
C MET A 1 -31.63 -33.77 -31.10
N PRO A 2 -31.11 -32.73 -30.43
CA PRO A 2 -29.71 -32.75 -29.99
C PRO A 2 -29.49 -33.98 -29.13
N GLY A 3 -28.40 -34.69 -29.37
CA GLY A 3 -28.03 -35.83 -28.55
C GLY A 3 -27.75 -35.37 -27.11
N VAL A 4 -28.03 -36.21 -26.12
CA VAL A 4 -27.79 -35.91 -24.70
C VAL A 4 -26.35 -35.39 -24.45
N GLY A 5 -25.38 -35.84 -25.25
CA GLY A 5 -23.99 -35.37 -25.21
C GLY A 5 -23.77 -33.91 -25.67
N GLU A 6 -24.53 -33.41 -26.65
CA GLU A 6 -24.41 -32.02 -27.13
C GLU A 6 -24.96 -31.04 -26.09
N ALA A 7 -26.09 -31.38 -25.47
CA ALA A 7 -26.67 -30.60 -24.39
C ALA A 7 -25.75 -30.54 -23.17
N ALA A 8 -25.11 -31.66 -22.81
CA ALA A 8 -24.13 -31.71 -21.73
C ALA A 8 -22.89 -30.85 -22.04
N ALA A 9 -22.36 -30.93 -23.27
CA ALA A 9 -21.21 -30.12 -23.68
C ALA A 9 -21.52 -28.61 -23.63
N ALA A 10 -22.71 -28.20 -24.10
CA ALA A 10 -23.14 -26.80 -24.05
C ALA A 10 -23.26 -26.28 -22.60
N LEU A 11 -23.79 -27.10 -21.68
CA LEU A 11 -23.88 -26.74 -20.26
C LEU A 11 -22.50 -26.61 -19.60
N ILE A 12 -21.58 -27.52 -19.90
CA ILE A 12 -20.21 -27.45 -19.39
C ILE A 12 -19.51 -26.19 -19.92
N ALA A 13 -19.63 -25.92 -21.22
CA ALA A 13 -19.06 -24.72 -21.84
C ALA A 13 -19.61 -23.45 -21.17
N LEU A 14 -20.92 -23.36 -20.99
CA LEU A 14 -21.57 -22.24 -20.30
C LEU A 14 -21.07 -22.09 -18.86
N ALA A 15 -20.96 -23.19 -18.11
CA ALA A 15 -20.48 -23.17 -16.73
C ALA A 15 -19.03 -22.67 -16.66
N LEU A 16 -18.16 -23.11 -17.56
CA LEU A 16 -16.78 -22.63 -17.66
C LEU A 16 -16.72 -21.14 -18.01
N THR A 17 -17.52 -20.68 -18.98
CA THR A 17 -17.58 -19.26 -19.34
C THR A 17 -18.03 -18.40 -18.15
N VAL A 18 -19.07 -18.82 -17.44
CA VAL A 18 -19.54 -18.12 -16.24
C VAL A 18 -18.46 -18.11 -15.16
N HIS A 19 -17.80 -19.24 -14.93
CA HIS A 19 -16.73 -19.34 -13.94
C HIS A 19 -15.56 -18.40 -14.25
N MET A 20 -15.11 -18.37 -15.52
CA MET A 20 -14.04 -17.47 -15.96
C MET A 20 -14.42 -15.99 -15.81
N ALA A 21 -15.67 -15.63 -16.10
CA ALA A 21 -16.15 -14.26 -15.90
C ALA A 21 -16.16 -13.86 -14.42
N LEU A 22 -16.57 -14.78 -13.53
CA LEU A 22 -16.54 -14.55 -12.09
C LEU A 22 -15.11 -14.41 -11.55
N LEU A 23 -14.18 -15.26 -12.00
CA LEU A 23 -12.76 -15.16 -11.64
C LEU A 23 -12.16 -13.82 -12.10
N ALA A 24 -12.40 -13.42 -13.35
CA ALA A 24 -11.91 -12.14 -13.87
C ALA A 24 -12.45 -10.96 -13.04
N ARG A 25 -13.74 -11.01 -12.67
CA ARG A 25 -14.35 -9.99 -11.80
C ARG A 25 -13.70 -9.96 -10.41
N ALA A 26 -13.46 -11.13 -9.80
CA ALA A 26 -12.81 -11.22 -8.49
C ALA A 26 -11.36 -10.71 -8.51
N ILE A 27 -10.58 -11.06 -9.55
CA ILE A 27 -9.22 -10.54 -9.75
C ILE A 27 -9.24 -9.02 -9.88
N HIS A 28 -10.14 -8.48 -10.71
CA HIS A 28 -10.24 -7.04 -10.89
C HIS A 28 -10.65 -6.31 -9.60
N ALA A 29 -11.58 -6.87 -8.83
CA ALA A 29 -11.98 -6.34 -7.54
C ALA A 29 -10.81 -6.32 -6.54
N ASN A 30 -10.06 -7.42 -6.44
CA ASN A 30 -8.89 -7.51 -5.57
C ASN A 30 -7.81 -6.48 -5.96
N LEU A 31 -7.53 -6.33 -7.26
CA LEU A 31 -6.58 -5.32 -7.74
C LEU A 31 -7.02 -3.90 -7.42
N ARG A 32 -8.32 -3.59 -7.60
CA ARG A 32 -8.88 -2.27 -7.25
C ARG A 32 -8.80 -1.99 -5.76
N GLN A 33 -9.11 -2.98 -4.92
CA GLN A 33 -9.02 -2.85 -3.48
C GLN A 33 -7.57 -2.66 -3.03
N GLY A 34 -6.63 -3.44 -3.55
CA GLY A 34 -5.20 -3.26 -3.28
C GLY A 34 -4.68 -1.89 -3.70
N ALA A 35 -5.11 -1.40 -4.87
CA ALA A 35 -4.75 -0.06 -5.34
C ALA A 35 -5.36 1.05 -4.48
N ALA A 36 -6.62 0.90 -4.04
CA ALA A 36 -7.26 1.85 -3.14
C ALA A 36 -6.55 1.92 -1.78
N TRP A 37 -6.23 0.76 -1.22
CA TRP A 37 -5.50 0.67 0.05
C TRP A 37 -4.10 1.31 -0.04
N ARG A 38 -3.35 1.05 -1.12
CA ARG A 38 -2.03 1.67 -1.32
C ARG A 38 -2.12 3.20 -1.46
N ARG A 39 -3.17 3.73 -2.09
CA ARG A 39 -3.40 5.17 -2.18
C ARG A 39 -3.70 5.78 -0.81
N ASP A 40 -4.54 5.13 -0.01
CA ASP A 40 -4.84 5.58 1.35
C ASP A 40 -3.58 5.64 2.22
N LEU A 41 -2.75 4.59 2.16
CA LEU A 41 -1.49 4.56 2.90
C LEU A 41 -0.52 5.65 2.43
N ALA A 42 -0.39 5.89 1.12
CA ALA A 42 0.45 6.96 0.60
C ALA A 42 -0.04 8.34 1.11
N ALA A 43 -1.34 8.59 1.10
CA ALA A 43 -1.92 9.81 1.65
C ALA A 43 -1.63 9.96 3.16
N ARG A 44 -1.66 8.86 3.92
CA ARG A 44 -1.29 8.88 5.35
C ARG A 44 0.18 9.19 5.58
N VAL A 45 1.07 8.68 4.72
CA VAL A 45 2.51 9.04 4.76
C VAL A 45 2.71 10.53 4.51
N GLU A 46 1.94 11.11 3.58
CA GLU A 46 1.98 12.56 3.28
C GLU A 46 1.35 13.41 4.40
N ALA A 47 0.43 12.85 5.19
CA ALA A 47 -0.23 13.54 6.29
C ALA A 47 0.60 13.63 7.58
N VAL A 48 1.80 13.04 7.62
CA VAL A 48 2.73 13.07 8.76
C VAL A 48 4.15 13.38 8.28
N PRO A 49 5.06 13.86 9.14
CA PRO A 49 6.42 14.22 8.73
C PRO A 49 7.30 13.03 8.32
N LEU A 50 6.76 11.80 8.24
CA LEU A 50 7.52 10.60 7.89
C LEU A 50 8.10 10.68 6.48
N GLY A 51 7.30 11.12 5.50
CA GLY A 51 7.77 11.26 4.12
C GLY A 51 8.95 12.24 4.00
N GLU A 52 8.82 13.39 4.65
CA GLU A 52 9.90 14.40 4.71
C GLU A 52 11.13 13.90 5.46
N ALA A 53 10.96 13.17 6.57
CA ALA A 53 12.06 12.58 7.32
C ALA A 53 12.83 11.54 6.50
N LEU A 54 12.12 10.67 5.77
CA LEU A 54 12.70 9.69 4.86
C LEU A 54 13.49 10.40 3.74
N ALA A 55 12.89 11.42 3.12
CA ALA A 55 13.55 12.19 2.07
C ALA A 55 14.80 12.92 2.59
N ALA A 56 14.74 13.51 3.79
CA ALA A 56 15.88 14.16 4.44
C ALA A 56 17.01 13.16 4.79
N ALA A 57 16.67 11.89 5.00
CA ALA A 57 17.63 10.80 5.19
C ALA A 57 18.16 10.21 3.86
N GLY A 58 17.75 10.74 2.71
CA GLY A 58 18.16 10.25 1.39
C GLY A 58 17.37 9.04 0.89
N VAL A 59 16.27 8.67 1.55
CA VAL A 59 15.40 7.58 1.12
C VAL A 59 14.43 8.10 0.05
N ASP A 60 14.39 7.43 -1.11
CA ASP A 60 13.36 7.67 -2.12
C ASP A 60 12.01 7.13 -1.61
N VAL A 61 11.15 8.05 -1.16
CA VAL A 61 9.82 7.76 -0.60
C VAL A 61 8.95 7.00 -1.59
N ARG A 62 9.01 7.33 -2.89
CA ARG A 62 8.21 6.63 -3.91
C ARG A 62 8.67 5.20 -4.06
N ARG A 63 9.99 4.98 -4.13
CA ARG A 63 10.54 3.62 -4.18
C ARG A 63 10.19 2.84 -2.93
N TRP A 64 10.34 3.43 -1.74
CA TRP A 64 10.00 2.82 -0.46
C TRP A 64 8.53 2.36 -0.40
N LEU A 65 7.59 3.24 -0.77
CA LEU A 65 6.16 2.89 -0.86
C LEU A 65 5.87 1.71 -1.80
N HIS A 66 6.69 1.51 -2.83
CA HIS A 66 6.50 0.41 -3.79
C HIS A 66 7.12 -0.91 -3.33
N VAL A 67 8.32 -0.88 -2.76
CA VAL A 67 9.10 -2.10 -2.46
C VAL A 67 8.86 -2.64 -1.05
N THR A 68 8.39 -1.80 -0.13
CA THR A 68 8.17 -2.20 1.27
C THR A 68 6.84 -2.93 1.43
N SER A 69 6.79 -3.90 2.36
CA SER A 69 5.58 -4.64 2.64
C SER A 69 4.50 -3.73 3.23
N VAL A 70 3.24 -4.07 2.95
CA VAL A 70 2.05 -3.37 3.48
C VAL A 70 2.13 -3.25 5.02
N ASN A 71 2.51 -4.34 5.70
CA ASN A 71 2.56 -4.38 7.15
C ASN A 71 3.66 -3.46 7.71
N ASP A 72 4.83 -3.42 7.08
CA ASP A 72 5.94 -2.58 7.52
C ASP A 72 5.64 -1.10 7.27
N LEU A 73 5.07 -0.77 6.10
CA LEU A 73 4.63 0.58 5.79
C LEU A 73 3.59 1.06 6.81
N GLU A 74 2.58 0.24 7.08
CA GLU A 74 1.53 0.58 8.02
C GLU A 74 2.06 0.70 9.46
N GLY A 75 2.99 -0.17 9.86
CA GLY A 75 3.67 -0.07 11.15
C GLY A 75 4.43 1.25 11.29
N ALA A 76 5.21 1.62 10.27
CA ALA A 76 5.98 2.87 10.26
C ALA A 76 5.08 4.11 10.31
N VAL A 77 4.00 4.11 9.53
CA VAL A 77 2.99 5.20 9.52
C VAL A 77 2.34 5.32 10.89
N ARG A 78 1.81 4.23 11.46
CA ARG A 78 1.18 4.25 12.78
C ARG A 78 2.14 4.71 13.88
N ALA A 79 3.40 4.29 13.82
CA ALA A 79 4.42 4.73 14.77
C ALA A 79 4.68 6.24 14.68
N CYS A 80 4.68 6.80 13.46
CA CYS A 80 4.79 8.24 13.27
C CYS A 80 3.52 8.98 13.72
N GLU A 81 2.33 8.48 13.37
CA GLU A 81 1.03 9.03 13.77
C GLU A 81 0.90 9.10 15.31
N ALA A 82 1.38 8.08 16.02
CA ALA A 82 1.35 8.01 17.48
C ALA A 82 2.44 8.86 18.17
N CYS A 83 3.42 9.38 17.42
CA CYS A 83 4.50 10.18 17.98
C CYS A 83 3.98 11.56 18.44
N GLY A 84 4.16 11.88 19.73
CA GLY A 84 3.82 13.20 20.28
C GLY A 84 4.71 14.35 19.79
N GLY A 85 5.88 14.04 19.21
CA GLY A 85 6.89 15.02 18.77
C GLY A 85 6.76 15.47 17.32
N LYS A 86 5.62 15.26 16.65
CA LYS A 86 5.46 15.58 15.21
C LYS A 86 5.74 17.05 14.88
N ALA A 87 5.17 17.98 15.64
CA ALA A 87 5.36 19.42 15.41
C ALA A 87 6.83 19.84 15.57
N GLU A 88 7.54 19.26 16.54
CA GLU A 88 8.98 19.50 16.71
C GLU A 88 9.77 18.88 15.54
N CYS A 89 9.40 17.68 15.11
CA CYS A 89 10.02 17.02 13.96
C CYS A 89 9.89 17.87 12.69
N GLU A 90 8.69 18.38 12.39
CA GLU A 90 8.44 19.31 11.27
C GLU A 90 9.32 20.55 11.36
N ALA A 91 9.39 21.20 12.52
CA ALA A 91 10.24 22.37 12.73
C ALA A 91 11.74 22.06 12.55
N ARG A 92 12.19 20.85 12.87
CA ARG A 92 13.57 20.40 12.64
C ARG A 92 13.83 20.11 11.16
N LEU A 93 12.92 19.44 10.48
CA LEU A 93 13.00 19.13 9.05
C LEU A 93 13.03 20.42 8.22
N ALA A 94 12.16 21.38 8.53
CA ALA A 94 12.15 22.70 7.90
C ALA A 94 13.47 23.46 8.08
N ALA A 95 14.17 23.23 9.19
CA ALA A 95 15.48 23.81 9.47
C ALA A 95 16.67 22.98 8.96
N GLY A 96 16.43 21.90 8.20
CA GLY A 96 17.48 21.03 7.68
C GLY A 96 18.21 20.20 8.75
N ARG A 97 17.64 20.07 9.95
CA ARG A 97 18.25 19.36 11.10
C ARG A 97 17.92 17.86 11.16
N GLY A 98 17.29 17.35 10.11
CA GLY A 98 16.81 15.97 10.01
C GLY A 98 15.70 15.64 11.00
N ALA A 99 15.38 14.35 11.11
CA ALA A 99 14.33 13.84 11.98
C ALA A 99 14.59 14.11 13.47
N LEU A 100 13.54 13.95 14.27
CA LEU A 100 13.59 14.09 15.72
C LEU A 100 14.56 13.06 16.35
N PRO A 101 15.43 13.45 17.30
CA PRO A 101 16.14 12.51 18.15
C PRO A 101 15.15 11.59 18.88
N GLY A 102 15.35 10.27 18.80
CA GLY A 102 14.38 9.30 19.33
C GLY A 102 13.17 9.04 18.42
N CYS A 103 13.25 9.40 17.14
CA CYS A 103 12.24 9.04 16.14
C CYS A 103 11.90 7.54 16.23
N PRO A 104 10.61 7.17 16.33
CA PRO A 104 10.22 5.76 16.43
C PRO A 104 10.56 4.96 15.15
N ASN A 105 10.75 5.65 14.03
CA ASN A 105 11.17 5.07 12.76
C ASN A 105 12.68 5.21 12.49
N ALA A 106 13.51 5.43 13.51
CA ALA A 106 14.95 5.67 13.34
C ALA A 106 15.68 4.59 12.54
N ALA A 107 15.23 3.34 12.57
CA ALA A 107 15.79 2.25 11.77
C ALA A 107 15.63 2.48 10.25
N LEU A 108 14.58 3.18 9.82
CA LEU A 108 14.33 3.50 8.41
C LEU A 108 15.14 4.71 7.93
N LEU A 109 15.72 5.48 8.87
CA LEU A 109 16.39 6.76 8.60
C LEU A 109 17.92 6.63 8.58
N ARG A 110 18.44 5.41 8.70
CA ARG A 110 19.87 5.12 8.63
C ARG A 110 20.14 4.46 7.27
N PRO A 111 20.86 5.13 6.35
CA PRO A 111 21.20 4.57 5.05
C PRO A 111 22.12 3.35 5.16
#